data_AF-A0A1Q6QFB2-F1
#
_entry.id   AF-A0A1Q6QFB2-F1
#
_cell.length_a   1.000
_cell.length_b   1.000
_cell.length_c   1.000
_cell.angle_alpha   90.00
_cell.angle_beta   90.00
_cell.angle_gamma   90.00
#
_symmetry.space_group_name_H-M   'P 1'
#
loop_
_entity.id
_entity.type
_entity.pdbx_description
1 polymer ?
#
loop_
_entity_poly.entity_id
_entity_poly.type
_entity_poly.pdbx_seq_one_letter_code
_entity_poly.pdbx_strand_id
1 'polypeptide(L)'
;MQAARQAVELLNLDKLLLIPDHAPPHKTMPEGTPAAQERLELVRLTAREIPRAEASDLELLREGRSYTADTVELLHRTYPGDELFLLMGTDMFLAFPQWREPEKICRYATLVVMLREREEPKLQQELQAQAQHIRKKLDGKVKFLKNEALPMASTDVRRMLTFQAVGDMLTPAVLERIRTFGFYGVGRDLRALPMELLEAEVVRLLGPKRVPHVLGCRDTAARLAEQYGANVPDAPRAGLLHDVTKALPPELQLQLCREYGIPLDPFSRDNPKTLQGRFGAVAQGFYVGIGGSGADEKIISQRGHTGVERLRAAVDRDLDLAVLLGLEMTVEMLRHQGRRVARDSLEAIESLRAGCAQ
;
A
#
# COMPACT_ATOMS: atom_id res chain seq x y z
N MET A 1 -6.82 -14.42 -5.66
CA MET A 1 -7.01 -15.40 -6.74
C MET A 1 -6.02 -16.57 -6.65
N GLN A 2 -4.70 -16.33 -6.70
CA GLN A 2 -3.69 -17.40 -6.66
C GLN A 2 -3.84 -18.37 -5.47
N ALA A 3 -3.93 -17.85 -4.24
CA ALA A 3 -4.13 -18.68 -3.04
C ALA A 3 -5.40 -19.54 -3.12
N ALA A 4 -6.48 -19.02 -3.72
CA ALA A 4 -7.73 -19.76 -3.90
C ALA A 4 -7.58 -20.88 -4.95
N ARG A 5 -6.91 -20.63 -6.08
CA ARG A 5 -6.59 -21.68 -7.07
C ARG A 5 -5.72 -22.79 -6.45
N GLN A 6 -4.67 -22.41 -5.74
CA GLN A 6 -3.79 -23.37 -5.07
C GLN A 6 -4.53 -24.16 -3.99
N ALA A 7 -5.44 -23.54 -3.24
CA ALA A 7 -6.25 -24.26 -2.27
C ALA A 7 -7.15 -25.32 -2.94
N VAL A 8 -7.78 -24.99 -4.08
CA VAL A 8 -8.58 -25.95 -4.86
C VAL A 8 -7.73 -27.14 -5.30
N GLU A 9 -6.53 -26.88 -5.84
CA GLU A 9 -5.63 -27.92 -6.34
C GLU A 9 -5.04 -28.78 -5.20
N LEU A 10 -4.46 -28.15 -4.18
CA LEU A 10 -3.73 -28.84 -3.10
C LEU A 10 -4.64 -29.64 -2.16
N LEU A 11 -5.89 -29.19 -1.98
CA LEU A 11 -6.87 -29.92 -1.18
C LEU A 11 -7.80 -30.80 -2.02
N ASN A 12 -7.68 -30.73 -3.35
CA ASN A 12 -8.62 -31.35 -4.30
C ASN A 12 -10.09 -31.02 -3.96
N LEU A 13 -10.39 -29.73 -3.76
CA LEU A 13 -11.74 -29.31 -3.36
C LEU A 13 -12.75 -29.55 -4.48
N ASP A 14 -13.93 -30.08 -4.14
CA ASP A 14 -15.07 -30.18 -5.07
C ASP A 14 -15.72 -28.82 -5.32
N LYS A 15 -15.69 -27.94 -4.30
CA LYS A 15 -16.23 -26.58 -4.35
C LYS A 15 -15.43 -25.64 -3.45
N LEU A 16 -15.20 -24.41 -3.92
CA LEU A 16 -14.66 -23.30 -3.14
C LEU A 16 -15.68 -22.16 -3.05
N LEU A 17 -16.02 -21.73 -1.84
CA LEU A 17 -16.89 -20.57 -1.62
C LEU A 17 -16.04 -19.34 -1.27
N LEU A 18 -16.17 -18.28 -2.06
CA LEU A 18 -15.65 -16.95 -1.75
C LEU A 18 -16.78 -16.13 -1.11
N ILE A 19 -16.63 -15.84 0.18
CA ILE A 19 -17.66 -15.17 0.99
C ILE A 19 -17.13 -13.78 1.38
N PRO A 20 -17.59 -12.68 0.75
CA PRO A 20 -17.26 -11.34 1.20
C PRO A 20 -18.03 -11.02 2.47
N ASP A 21 -17.34 -10.49 3.48
CA ASP A 21 -17.98 -10.02 4.71
C ASP A 21 -18.98 -8.89 4.42
N HIS A 22 -20.12 -8.86 5.11
CA HIS A 22 -21.07 -7.73 5.00
C HIS A 22 -20.47 -6.45 5.57
N ALA A 23 -20.04 -6.51 6.83
CA ALA A 23 -19.36 -5.44 7.53
C ALA A 23 -18.33 -6.04 8.51
N PRO A 24 -17.02 -6.08 8.16
CA PRO A 24 -16.02 -6.60 9.08
C PRO A 24 -15.98 -5.71 10.34
N PRO A 25 -16.24 -6.24 11.54
CA PRO A 25 -16.43 -5.43 12.75
C PRO A 25 -15.17 -4.67 13.22
N HIS A 26 -14.01 -5.01 12.65
CA HIS A 26 -12.69 -4.50 13.06
C HIS A 26 -12.05 -3.56 12.02
N LYS A 27 -12.77 -3.11 10.99
CA LYS A 27 -12.20 -2.26 9.93
C LYS A 27 -13.10 -1.07 9.60
N THR A 28 -12.52 0.13 9.66
CA THR A 28 -13.10 1.32 9.01
C THR A 28 -12.80 1.26 7.52
N MET A 29 -13.83 1.39 6.69
CA MET A 29 -13.67 1.29 5.24
C MET A 29 -13.15 2.63 4.68
N PRO A 30 -12.08 2.64 3.86
CA PRO A 30 -11.62 3.85 3.18
C PRO A 30 -12.69 4.45 2.28
N GLU A 31 -12.64 5.76 2.04
CA GLU A 31 -13.46 6.43 1.05
C GLU A 31 -13.32 5.77 -0.34
N GLY A 32 -14.41 5.72 -1.10
CA GLY A 32 -14.46 5.07 -2.40
C GLY A 32 -14.42 3.54 -2.35
N THR A 33 -14.40 2.93 -1.16
CA THR A 33 -14.55 1.48 -1.05
C THR A 33 -15.95 1.07 -1.52
N PRO A 34 -16.09 0.06 -2.41
CA PRO A 34 -17.39 -0.37 -2.89
C PRO A 34 -18.30 -0.83 -1.75
N ALA A 35 -19.60 -0.57 -1.89
CA ALA A 35 -20.64 -1.10 -1.00
C ALA A 35 -20.59 -2.64 -0.97
N ALA A 36 -21.22 -3.27 0.03
CA ALA A 36 -21.18 -4.72 0.18
C ALA A 36 -21.61 -5.46 -1.09
N GLN A 37 -22.71 -5.02 -1.72
CA GLN A 37 -23.20 -5.60 -2.98
C GLN A 37 -22.18 -5.47 -4.12
N GLU A 38 -21.50 -4.34 -4.23
CA GLU A 38 -20.47 -4.14 -5.25
C GLU A 38 -19.22 -4.97 -5.00
N ARG A 39 -18.85 -5.18 -3.73
CA ARG A 39 -17.77 -6.12 -3.37
C ARG A 39 -18.14 -7.56 -3.74
N LEU A 40 -19.39 -7.96 -3.55
CA LEU A 40 -19.88 -9.26 -4.01
C LEU A 40 -19.77 -9.40 -5.53
N GLU A 41 -20.09 -8.37 -6.30
CA GLU A 41 -19.90 -8.40 -7.76
C GLU A 41 -18.43 -8.54 -8.17
N LEU A 42 -17.51 -7.83 -7.50
CA LEU A 42 -16.07 -8.01 -7.73
C LEU A 42 -15.60 -9.44 -7.39
N VAL A 43 -16.15 -10.04 -6.32
CA VAL A 43 -15.87 -11.44 -5.95
C VAL A 43 -16.48 -12.41 -6.96
N ARG A 44 -17.69 -12.15 -7.48
CA ARG A 44 -18.33 -12.95 -8.56
C ARG A 44 -17.47 -12.98 -9.81
N LEU A 45 -16.94 -11.83 -10.23
CA LEU A 45 -16.01 -11.75 -11.37
C LEU A 45 -14.74 -12.55 -11.11
N THR A 46 -14.18 -12.45 -9.90
CA THR A 46 -12.99 -13.22 -9.51
C THR A 46 -13.25 -14.73 -9.47
N ALA A 47 -14.41 -15.16 -8.95
CA ALA A 47 -14.78 -16.56 -8.81
C ALA A 47 -14.87 -17.26 -10.17
N ARG A 48 -15.37 -16.58 -11.21
CA ARG A 48 -15.46 -17.12 -12.58
C ARG A 48 -14.12 -17.53 -13.17
N GLU A 49 -13.02 -16.96 -12.69
CA GLU A 49 -11.67 -17.29 -13.13
C GLU A 49 -11.00 -18.38 -12.30
N ILE A 50 -11.68 -18.95 -11.31
CA ILE A 50 -11.12 -19.98 -10.43
C ILE A 50 -11.96 -21.26 -10.62
N PRO A 51 -11.36 -22.37 -11.07
CA PRO A 51 -12.08 -23.63 -11.19
C PRO A 51 -12.77 -24.01 -9.87
N ARG A 52 -14.03 -24.46 -9.96
CA ARG A 52 -14.84 -24.90 -8.83
C ARG A 52 -15.14 -23.81 -7.78
N ALA A 53 -14.87 -22.54 -8.07
CA ALA A 53 -15.16 -21.44 -7.16
C ALA A 53 -16.51 -20.78 -7.45
N GLU A 54 -17.22 -20.42 -6.38
CA GLU A 54 -18.46 -19.65 -6.42
C GLU A 54 -18.38 -18.51 -5.41
N ALA A 55 -18.94 -17.35 -5.77
CA ALA A 55 -19.16 -16.28 -4.82
C ALA A 55 -20.46 -16.53 -4.06
N SER A 56 -20.45 -16.35 -2.74
CA SER A 56 -21.63 -16.55 -1.89
C SER A 56 -21.97 -15.26 -1.16
N ASP A 57 -23.26 -14.87 -1.19
CA ASP A 57 -23.81 -13.68 -0.54
C ASP A 57 -24.34 -13.96 0.87
N LEU A 58 -24.06 -15.15 1.40
CA LEU A 58 -24.63 -15.68 2.64
C LEU A 58 -24.34 -14.82 3.89
N GLU A 59 -23.24 -14.05 3.89
CA GLU A 59 -22.97 -13.07 4.94
C GLU A 59 -23.66 -11.71 4.71
N LEU A 60 -23.95 -11.33 3.46
CA LEU A 60 -24.63 -10.08 3.12
C LEU A 60 -26.13 -10.13 3.41
N LEU A 61 -26.72 -11.33 3.33
CA LEU A 61 -28.15 -11.54 3.64
C LEU A 61 -28.45 -11.53 5.14
N ARG A 62 -27.43 -11.48 6.01
CA ARG A 62 -27.60 -11.47 7.46
C ARG A 62 -27.62 -10.03 8.00
N GLU A 63 -28.58 -9.76 8.87
CA GLU A 63 -28.61 -8.51 9.64
C GLU A 63 -27.48 -8.50 10.68
N GLY A 64 -26.86 -7.33 10.88
CA GLY A 64 -25.81 -7.14 11.88
C GLY A 64 -24.41 -7.56 11.42
N ARG A 65 -23.54 -7.88 12.38
CA ARG A 65 -22.12 -8.22 12.16
C ARG A 65 -21.97 -9.65 11.68
N SER A 66 -21.09 -9.88 10.72
CA SER A 66 -20.74 -11.21 10.24
C SER A 66 -19.72 -11.88 11.18
N TYR A 67 -20.07 -13.05 11.72
CA TYR A 67 -19.18 -13.87 12.53
C TYR A 67 -18.95 -15.23 11.86
N THR A 68 -17.69 -15.62 11.73
CA THR A 68 -17.30 -16.87 11.04
C THR A 68 -17.91 -18.11 11.69
N ALA A 69 -18.10 -18.12 13.01
CA ALA A 69 -18.73 -19.23 13.72
C ALA A 69 -20.16 -19.52 13.23
N ASP A 70 -20.92 -18.47 12.92
CA ASP A 70 -22.29 -18.60 12.39
C ASP A 70 -22.27 -19.01 10.92
N THR A 71 -21.30 -18.50 10.15
CA THR A 71 -21.12 -18.88 8.74
C THR A 71 -20.79 -20.36 8.58
N VAL A 72 -19.83 -20.87 9.36
CA VAL A 72 -19.41 -22.27 9.26
C VAL A 72 -20.51 -23.21 9.74
N GLU A 73 -21.24 -22.87 10.81
CA GLU A 73 -22.39 -23.68 11.27
C GLU A 73 -23.50 -23.75 10.20
N LEU A 74 -23.84 -22.62 9.58
CA LEU A 74 -24.85 -22.59 8.52
C LEU A 74 -24.40 -23.42 7.30
N LEU A 75 -23.12 -23.34 6.91
CA LEU A 75 -22.58 -24.17 5.84
C LEU A 75 -22.62 -25.65 6.20
N HIS A 76 -22.28 -26.02 7.43
CA HIS A 76 -22.37 -27.42 7.88
C HIS A 76 -23.81 -27.94 7.82
N ARG A 77 -24.80 -27.13 8.20
CA ARG A 77 -26.22 -27.49 8.07
C ARG A 77 -26.69 -27.60 6.63
N THR A 78 -26.13 -26.78 5.74
CA THR A 78 -26.46 -26.78 4.31
C THR A 78 -25.82 -27.98 3.59
N TYR A 79 -24.63 -28.39 4.04
CA TYR A 79 -23.83 -29.47 3.48
C TYR A 79 -23.46 -30.50 4.57
N PRO A 80 -24.43 -31.25 5.13
CA PRO A 80 -24.22 -32.06 6.33
C PRO A 80 -23.28 -33.27 6.14
N GLY A 81 -23.01 -33.68 4.90
CA GLY A 81 -22.10 -34.77 4.57
C GLY A 81 -20.69 -34.33 4.17
N ASP A 82 -20.45 -33.03 4.04
CA ASP A 82 -19.22 -32.51 3.43
C ASP A 82 -18.19 -32.13 4.50
N GLU A 83 -16.90 -32.31 4.17
CA GLU A 83 -15.80 -31.79 4.99
C GLU A 83 -15.60 -30.30 4.69
N LEU A 84 -15.74 -29.45 5.70
CA LEU A 84 -15.52 -28.01 5.55
C LEU A 84 -14.08 -27.63 5.85
N PHE A 85 -13.51 -26.79 4.99
CA PHE A 85 -12.20 -26.18 5.16
C PHE A 85 -12.33 -24.66 5.27
N LEU A 86 -11.83 -24.08 6.37
CA LEU A 86 -11.73 -22.62 6.51
C LEU A 86 -10.32 -22.18 6.12
N LEU A 87 -10.21 -21.57 4.93
CA LEU A 87 -8.94 -21.02 4.43
C LEU A 87 -8.64 -19.69 5.12
N MET A 88 -7.43 -19.53 5.66
CA MET A 88 -7.01 -18.29 6.31
C MET A 88 -5.51 -18.02 6.19
N GLY A 89 -5.12 -16.75 6.34
CA GLY A 89 -3.73 -16.33 6.40
C GLY A 89 -3.09 -16.62 7.76
N THR A 90 -1.76 -16.51 7.82
CA THR A 90 -0.98 -16.72 9.05
C THR A 90 -1.29 -15.71 10.15
N ASP A 91 -1.53 -14.45 9.79
CA ASP A 91 -1.94 -13.38 10.70
C ASP A 91 -3.28 -13.68 11.38
N MET A 92 -4.27 -14.10 10.60
CA MET A 92 -5.60 -14.49 11.11
C MET A 92 -5.50 -15.74 12.01
N PHE A 93 -4.65 -16.71 11.64
CA PHE A 93 -4.47 -17.95 12.40
C PHE A 93 -3.86 -17.69 13.79
N LEU A 94 -2.87 -16.80 13.89
CA LEU A 94 -2.30 -16.40 15.18
C LEU A 94 -3.32 -15.69 16.08
N ALA A 95 -4.25 -14.94 15.50
CA ALA A 95 -5.34 -14.28 16.23
C ALA A 95 -6.56 -15.18 16.48
N PHE A 96 -6.62 -16.38 15.88
CA PHE A 96 -7.81 -17.23 15.87
C PHE A 96 -8.41 -17.54 17.25
N PRO A 97 -7.64 -17.80 18.33
CA PRO A 97 -8.22 -18.03 19.66
C PRO A 97 -9.03 -16.87 20.22
N GLN A 98 -8.83 -15.65 19.70
CA GLN A 98 -9.55 -14.45 20.12
C GLN A 98 -10.84 -14.22 19.32
N TRP A 99 -11.12 -15.07 18.32
CA TRP A 99 -12.34 -14.97 17.54
C TRP A 99 -13.55 -15.31 18.40
N ARG A 100 -14.74 -14.93 17.94
CA ARG A 100 -15.99 -15.32 18.61
C ARG A 100 -16.24 -16.81 18.40
N GLU A 101 -16.42 -17.54 19.51
CA GLU A 101 -16.77 -18.98 19.52
C GLU A 101 -15.81 -19.85 18.67
N PRO A 102 -14.49 -19.81 18.93
CA PRO A 102 -13.52 -20.53 18.10
C PRO A 102 -13.69 -22.06 18.19
N GLU A 103 -14.19 -22.58 19.32
CA GLU A 103 -14.53 -23.99 19.49
C GLU A 103 -15.64 -24.42 18.53
N LYS A 104 -16.63 -23.56 18.28
CA LYS A 104 -17.72 -23.80 17.32
C LYS A 104 -17.17 -23.91 15.90
N ILE A 105 -16.20 -23.07 15.53
CA ILE A 105 -15.52 -23.15 14.23
C ILE A 105 -14.74 -24.47 14.12
N CYS A 106 -13.94 -24.81 15.15
CA CYS A 106 -13.15 -26.04 15.17
C CYS A 106 -14.01 -27.32 15.11
N ARG A 107 -15.23 -27.29 15.63
CA ARG A 107 -16.19 -28.40 15.55
C ARG A 107 -16.61 -28.69 14.11
N TYR A 108 -16.81 -27.65 13.31
CA TYR A 108 -17.44 -27.76 11.99
C TYR A 108 -16.47 -27.68 10.82
N ALA A 109 -15.26 -27.12 11.00
CA ALA A 109 -14.30 -26.96 9.92
C ALA A 109 -12.85 -27.27 10.33
N THR A 110 -12.10 -27.81 9.36
CA THR A 110 -10.63 -27.88 9.43
C THR A 110 -10.05 -26.51 9.06
N LEU A 111 -9.18 -25.97 9.91
CA LEU A 111 -8.46 -24.73 9.62
C LEU A 111 -7.33 -25.00 8.63
N VAL A 112 -7.31 -24.27 7.52
CA VAL A 112 -6.26 -24.36 6.51
C VAL A 112 -5.50 -23.05 6.47
N VAL A 113 -4.24 -23.10 6.91
CA VAL A 113 -3.37 -21.93 7.02
C VAL A 113 -2.50 -21.83 5.77
N MET A 114 -2.69 -20.74 5.03
CA MET A 114 -1.96 -20.44 3.81
C MET A 114 -0.63 -19.76 4.15
N LEU A 115 0.45 -20.53 4.13
CA LEU A 115 1.81 -20.06 4.41
C LEU A 115 2.34 -19.21 3.25
N ARG A 116 3.14 -18.20 3.58
CA ARG A 116 3.88 -17.41 2.58
C ARG A 116 5.31 -17.93 2.52
N GLU A 117 5.93 -18.00 1.34
CA GLU A 117 7.28 -18.58 1.16
C GLU A 117 8.39 -17.91 2.00
N ARG A 118 8.18 -16.67 2.46
CA ARG A 118 9.20 -15.86 3.17
C ARG A 118 9.11 -15.93 4.70
N GLU A 119 8.54 -16.99 5.28
CA GLU A 119 8.36 -17.06 6.73
C GLU A 119 9.68 -17.25 7.49
N GLU A 120 9.99 -16.28 8.37
CA GLU A 120 11.15 -16.31 9.25
C GLU A 120 11.04 -17.44 10.29
N PRO A 121 12.17 -17.99 10.79
CA PRO A 121 12.16 -19.09 11.76
C PRO A 121 11.30 -18.84 13.00
N LYS A 122 11.27 -17.59 13.48
CA LYS A 122 10.45 -17.19 14.64
C LYS A 122 8.96 -17.36 14.37
N LEU A 123 8.49 -16.90 13.21
CA LEU A 123 7.09 -17.01 12.82
C LEU A 123 6.68 -18.49 12.67
N GLN A 124 7.56 -19.33 12.10
CA GLN A 124 7.30 -20.77 12.01
C GLN A 124 7.10 -21.40 13.39
N GLN A 125 7.90 -21.02 14.40
CA GLN A 125 7.73 -21.51 15.77
C GLN A 125 6.39 -21.05 16.38
N GLU A 126 6.01 -19.79 16.19
CA GLU A 126 4.73 -19.25 16.66
C GLU A 126 3.54 -19.99 16.01
N LEU A 127 3.59 -20.24 14.71
CA LEU A 127 2.56 -21.00 13.99
C LEU A 127 2.43 -22.44 14.50
N GLN A 128 3.55 -23.12 14.76
CA GLN A 128 3.53 -24.48 15.31
C GLN A 128 2.97 -24.51 16.74
N ALA A 129 3.37 -23.57 17.60
CA ALA A 129 2.82 -23.44 18.95
C ALA A 129 1.31 -23.20 18.93
N GLN A 130 0.84 -22.32 18.04
CA GLN A 130 -0.58 -22.02 17.86
C GLN A 130 -1.37 -23.25 17.35
N ALA A 131 -0.82 -24.01 16.40
CA ALA A 131 -1.44 -25.25 15.94
C ALA A 131 -1.54 -26.31 17.04
N GLN A 132 -0.54 -26.43 17.90
CA GLN A 132 -0.61 -27.31 19.06
C GLN A 132 -1.66 -26.84 20.06
N HIS A 133 -1.78 -25.53 20.29
CA HIS A 133 -2.82 -24.96 21.14
C HIS A 133 -4.21 -25.32 20.61
N ILE A 134 -4.48 -25.08 19.32
CA ILE A 134 -5.79 -25.38 18.70
C ILE A 134 -6.13 -26.86 18.80
N ARG A 135 -5.19 -27.76 18.47
CA ARG A 135 -5.40 -29.21 18.55
C ARG A 135 -5.68 -29.69 19.98
N LYS A 136 -5.02 -29.13 20.99
CA LYS A 136 -5.12 -29.60 22.38
C LYS A 136 -6.22 -28.92 23.20
N LYS A 137 -6.50 -27.64 22.94
CA LYS A 137 -7.42 -26.83 23.76
C LYS A 137 -8.78 -26.63 23.10
N LEU A 138 -8.83 -26.58 21.77
CA LEU A 138 -10.06 -26.35 21.00
C LEU A 138 -10.53 -27.60 20.24
N ASP A 139 -9.82 -28.73 20.38
CA ASP A 139 -10.06 -29.97 19.63
C ASP A 139 -10.13 -29.75 18.10
N GLY A 140 -9.38 -28.76 17.61
CA GLY A 140 -9.44 -28.32 16.22
C GLY A 140 -8.43 -29.02 15.31
N LYS A 141 -8.81 -29.19 14.04
CA LYS A 141 -7.92 -29.68 12.98
C LYS A 141 -7.23 -28.51 12.29
N VAL A 142 -5.92 -28.65 12.04
CA VAL A 142 -5.10 -27.62 11.37
C VAL A 142 -4.24 -28.25 10.28
N LYS A 143 -4.36 -27.74 9.05
CA LYS A 143 -3.53 -28.06 7.88
C LYS A 143 -2.75 -26.80 7.46
N PHE A 144 -1.48 -26.97 7.10
CA PHE A 144 -0.65 -25.90 6.55
C PHE A 144 -0.42 -26.15 5.06
N LEU A 145 -0.69 -25.15 4.23
CA LEU A 145 -0.42 -25.20 2.79
C LEU A 145 0.59 -24.13 2.41
N LYS A 146 1.64 -24.51 1.70
CA LYS A 146 2.57 -23.55 1.11
C LYS A 146 1.89 -22.87 -0.07
N ASN A 147 1.94 -21.54 -0.09
CA ASN A 147 1.40 -20.75 -1.18
C ASN A 147 2.45 -19.74 -1.67
N GLU A 148 2.59 -19.67 -2.99
CA GLU A 148 3.39 -18.67 -3.70
C GLU A 148 2.66 -17.32 -3.61
N ALA A 149 2.68 -16.70 -2.44
CA ALA A 149 1.98 -15.45 -2.24
C ALA A 149 2.68 -14.32 -3.01
N LEU A 150 1.94 -13.64 -3.89
CA LEU A 150 2.39 -12.35 -4.41
C LEU A 150 2.79 -11.42 -3.25
N PRO A 151 3.91 -10.70 -3.35
CA PRO A 151 4.44 -9.84 -2.28
C PRO A 151 3.67 -8.52 -2.20
N MET A 152 2.35 -8.59 -2.08
CA MET A 152 1.48 -7.42 -2.15
C MET A 152 0.28 -7.55 -1.22
N ALA A 153 -0.20 -6.42 -0.71
CA ALA A 153 -1.46 -6.34 0.03
C ALA A 153 -2.52 -5.59 -0.78
N SER A 154 -3.81 -5.76 -0.41
CA SER A 154 -4.90 -5.00 -1.03
C SER A 154 -4.73 -3.49 -0.85
N THR A 155 -4.07 -3.04 0.23
CA THR A 155 -3.71 -1.63 0.42
C THR A 155 -2.78 -1.12 -0.68
N ASP A 156 -1.86 -1.96 -1.14
CA ASP A 156 -0.94 -1.61 -2.21
C ASP A 156 -1.66 -1.58 -3.57
N VAL A 157 -2.55 -2.53 -3.83
CA VAL A 157 -3.44 -2.50 -5.01
C VAL A 157 -4.23 -1.20 -5.06
N ARG A 158 -4.86 -0.80 -3.94
CA ARG A 158 -5.62 0.45 -3.85
C ARG A 158 -4.78 1.71 -4.06
N ARG A 159 -3.49 1.68 -3.70
CA ARG A 159 -2.56 2.78 -4.00
C ARG A 159 -2.18 2.80 -5.48
N MET A 160 -1.86 1.65 -6.05
CA MET A 160 -1.50 1.53 -7.47
C MET A 160 -2.67 1.89 -8.40
N LEU A 161 -3.92 1.63 -7.98
CA LEU A 161 -5.13 2.05 -8.70
C LEU A 161 -5.20 3.57 -8.86
N THR A 162 -4.78 4.34 -7.86
CA THR A 162 -4.75 5.80 -7.94
C THR A 162 -3.80 6.30 -9.03
N PHE A 163 -2.72 5.56 -9.26
CA PHE A 163 -1.77 5.83 -10.35
C PHE A 163 -2.12 5.07 -11.64
N GLN A 164 -3.26 4.38 -11.70
CA GLN A 164 -3.69 3.54 -12.83
C GLN A 164 -2.66 2.50 -13.29
N ALA A 165 -1.76 2.10 -12.39
CA ALA A 165 -0.55 1.32 -12.70
C ALA A 165 -0.59 -0.07 -12.07
N VAL A 166 -1.78 -0.67 -12.05
CA VAL A 166 -1.98 -1.98 -11.40
C VAL A 166 -1.46 -3.16 -12.20
N GLY A 167 -1.09 -3.00 -13.48
CA GLY A 167 -0.64 -4.11 -14.32
C GLY A 167 -1.52 -5.37 -14.16
N ASP A 168 -0.89 -6.52 -13.93
CA ASP A 168 -1.56 -7.82 -13.76
C ASP A 168 -1.96 -8.13 -12.30
N MET A 169 -1.99 -7.12 -11.42
CA MET A 169 -2.39 -7.28 -10.02
C MET A 169 -3.87 -7.68 -9.86
N LEU A 170 -4.69 -7.38 -10.86
CA LEU A 170 -6.12 -7.65 -10.92
C LEU A 170 -6.47 -8.26 -12.27
N THR A 171 -7.53 -9.06 -12.30
CA THR A 171 -8.01 -9.61 -13.57
C THR A 171 -8.65 -8.50 -14.41
N PRO A 172 -8.65 -8.60 -15.75
CA PRO A 172 -9.20 -7.57 -16.62
C PRO A 172 -10.66 -7.20 -16.27
N ALA A 173 -11.50 -8.20 -16.00
CA ALA A 173 -12.91 -7.98 -15.67
C ALA A 173 -13.09 -7.22 -14.34
N VAL A 174 -12.29 -7.54 -13.32
CA VAL A 174 -12.31 -6.84 -12.03
C VAL A 174 -11.82 -5.39 -12.20
N LEU A 175 -10.74 -5.18 -12.95
CA LEU A 175 -10.19 -3.86 -13.22
C LEU A 175 -11.16 -2.98 -14.01
N GLU A 176 -11.81 -3.54 -15.03
CA GLU A 176 -12.84 -2.86 -15.81
C GLU A 176 -13.98 -2.39 -14.91
N ARG A 177 -14.55 -3.28 -14.08
CA ARG A 177 -15.61 -2.90 -13.14
C ARG A 177 -15.16 -1.78 -12.20
N ILE A 178 -13.96 -1.87 -11.63
CA ILE A 178 -13.41 -0.81 -10.77
C ILE A 178 -13.34 0.53 -11.50
N ARG A 179 -12.90 0.54 -12.76
CA ARG A 179 -12.84 1.75 -13.60
C ARG A 179 -14.22 2.30 -13.92
N THR A 180 -15.17 1.45 -14.33
CA THR A 180 -16.53 1.86 -14.70
C THR A 180 -17.26 2.57 -13.57
N PHE A 181 -17.10 2.10 -12.33
CA PHE A 181 -17.79 2.66 -11.17
C PHE A 181 -16.93 3.62 -10.33
N GLY A 182 -15.70 3.91 -10.76
CA GLY A 182 -14.80 4.82 -10.05
C GLY A 182 -14.42 4.35 -8.64
N PHE A 183 -14.43 3.03 -8.38
CA PHE A 183 -14.09 2.50 -7.07
C PHE A 183 -12.66 2.84 -6.68
N TYR A 184 -12.44 3.07 -5.38
CA TYR A 184 -11.16 3.47 -4.81
C TYR A 184 -10.61 4.79 -5.37
N GLY A 185 -11.47 5.66 -5.91
CA GLY A 185 -11.07 6.94 -6.49
C GLY A 185 -10.43 6.82 -7.88
N VAL A 186 -10.57 5.68 -8.55
CA VAL A 186 -10.04 5.48 -9.90
C VAL A 186 -10.67 6.48 -10.88
N GLY A 187 -9.82 7.07 -11.73
CA GLY A 187 -10.24 8.07 -12.71
C GLY A 187 -10.24 9.52 -12.20
N ARG A 188 -9.97 9.76 -10.90
CA ARG A 188 -9.74 11.12 -10.39
C ARG A 188 -8.45 11.69 -10.96
N ASP A 189 -8.51 12.88 -11.57
CA ASP A 189 -7.31 13.63 -11.94
C ASP A 189 -6.79 14.39 -10.72
N LEU A 190 -5.74 13.87 -10.09
CA LEU A 190 -5.10 14.48 -8.93
C LEU A 190 -4.68 15.94 -9.20
N ARG A 191 -4.39 16.32 -10.45
CA ARG A 191 -4.00 17.69 -10.82
C ARG A 191 -5.17 18.65 -10.82
N ALA A 192 -6.37 18.17 -11.12
CA ALA A 192 -7.58 18.97 -11.18
C ALA A 192 -8.34 19.01 -9.84
N LEU A 193 -7.96 18.17 -8.87
CA LEU A 193 -8.62 18.16 -7.56
C LEU A 193 -8.40 19.50 -6.82
N PRO A 194 -9.45 20.09 -6.23
CA PRO A 194 -9.32 21.14 -5.20
C PRO A 194 -8.36 20.72 -4.09
N MET A 195 -7.72 21.69 -3.44
CA MET A 195 -6.66 21.41 -2.46
C MET A 195 -7.13 20.50 -1.33
N GLU A 196 -8.33 20.73 -0.79
CA GLU A 196 -8.87 19.92 0.32
C GLU A 196 -9.07 18.45 -0.09
N LEU A 197 -9.53 18.21 -1.32
CA LEU A 197 -9.73 16.86 -1.84
C LEU A 197 -8.40 16.19 -2.22
N LEU A 198 -7.45 16.96 -2.76
CA LEU A 198 -6.11 16.45 -3.05
C LEU A 198 -5.41 16.00 -1.75
N GLU A 199 -5.53 16.79 -0.69
CA GLU A 199 -4.97 16.46 0.62
C GLU A 199 -5.54 15.17 1.19
N ALA A 200 -6.87 15.03 1.21
CA ALA A 200 -7.52 13.81 1.66
C ALA A 200 -7.03 12.57 0.88
N GLU A 201 -6.88 12.71 -0.43
CA GLU A 201 -6.38 11.66 -1.32
C GLU A 201 -4.91 11.29 -1.02
N VAL A 202 -4.04 12.30 -0.88
CA VAL A 202 -2.62 12.08 -0.56
C VAL A 202 -2.47 11.44 0.83
N VAL A 203 -3.18 11.94 1.84
CA VAL A 203 -3.13 11.37 3.21
C VAL A 203 -3.52 9.89 3.22
N ARG A 204 -4.51 9.50 2.41
CA ARG A 204 -4.94 8.10 2.25
C ARG A 204 -3.82 7.21 1.67
N LEU A 205 -2.94 7.77 0.83
CA LEU A 205 -1.85 7.03 0.18
C LEU A 205 -0.64 6.86 1.11
N LEU A 206 -0.46 7.74 2.09
CA LEU A 206 0.70 7.77 2.98
C LEU A 206 0.63 6.75 4.13
N GLY A 207 1.76 6.56 4.80
CA GLY A 207 1.78 5.95 6.13
C GLY A 207 1.50 7.00 7.22
N PRO A 208 0.87 6.66 8.37
CA PRO A 208 0.46 7.64 9.38
C PRO A 208 1.60 8.54 9.87
N LYS A 209 2.80 7.98 10.05
CA LYS A 209 4.00 8.73 10.49
C LYS A 209 4.50 9.75 9.46
N ARG A 210 4.06 9.67 8.21
CA ARG A 210 4.50 10.54 7.11
C ARG A 210 3.53 11.69 6.85
N VAL A 211 2.29 11.60 7.31
CA VAL A 211 1.27 12.65 7.13
C VAL A 211 1.75 14.02 7.65
N PRO A 212 2.26 14.17 8.88
CA PRO A 212 2.70 15.48 9.38
C PRO A 212 3.82 16.11 8.54
N HIS A 213 4.73 15.27 8.03
CA HIS A 213 5.82 15.70 7.15
C HIS A 213 5.26 16.30 5.86
N VAL A 214 4.34 15.58 5.20
CA VAL A 214 3.82 16.00 3.90
C VAL A 214 2.93 17.24 4.01
N LEU A 215 2.13 17.37 5.08
CA LEU A 215 1.35 18.60 5.33
C LEU A 215 2.25 19.79 5.65
N GLY A 216 3.29 19.58 6.46
CA GLY A 216 4.32 20.61 6.67
C GLY A 216 5.03 21.01 5.38
N CYS A 217 5.19 20.05 4.45
CA CYS A 217 5.77 20.33 3.15
C CYS A 217 4.88 21.22 2.27
N ARG A 218 3.57 20.95 2.24
CA ARG A 218 2.56 21.80 1.60
C ARG A 218 2.63 23.24 2.14
N ASP A 219 2.57 23.41 3.46
CA ASP A 219 2.51 24.73 4.10
C ASP A 219 3.78 25.55 3.85
N THR A 220 4.94 24.90 3.94
CA THR A 220 6.21 25.57 3.68
C THR A 220 6.32 25.95 2.20
N ALA A 221 5.90 25.08 1.27
CA ALA A 221 5.91 25.39 -0.15
C ALA A 221 4.99 26.57 -0.51
N ALA A 222 3.80 26.67 0.11
CA ALA A 222 2.93 27.84 -0.02
C ALA A 222 3.63 29.12 0.44
N ARG A 223 4.19 29.11 1.66
CA ARG A 223 4.91 30.27 2.22
C ARG A 223 6.07 30.71 1.34
N LEU A 224 6.88 29.76 0.85
CA LEU A 224 8.03 30.08 0.01
C LEU A 224 7.60 30.63 -1.36
N ALA A 225 6.50 30.13 -1.92
CA ALA A 225 5.97 30.66 -3.16
C ALA A 225 5.51 32.11 -3.02
N GLU A 226 4.85 32.46 -1.92
CA GLU A 226 4.48 33.84 -1.61
C GLU A 226 5.72 34.74 -1.43
N GLN A 227 6.73 34.26 -0.70
CA GLN A 227 7.94 35.02 -0.40
C GLN A 227 8.80 35.30 -1.63
N TYR A 228 8.95 34.32 -2.51
CA TYR A 228 9.86 34.38 -3.66
C TYR A 228 9.15 34.62 -5.00
N GLY A 229 7.84 34.89 -4.98
CA GLY A 229 7.05 35.18 -6.18
C GLY A 229 6.85 33.99 -7.12
N ALA A 230 6.88 32.76 -6.59
CA ALA A 230 6.57 31.56 -7.36
C ALA A 230 5.04 31.36 -7.50
N ASN A 231 4.62 30.35 -8.27
CA ASN A 231 3.22 30.03 -8.46
C ASN A 231 2.59 29.46 -7.15
N VAL A 232 1.83 30.32 -6.46
CA VAL A 232 1.18 30.02 -5.17
C VAL A 232 0.14 28.89 -5.26
N PRO A 233 -0.66 28.76 -6.33
CA PRO A 233 -1.50 27.57 -6.53
C PRO A 233 -0.74 26.24 -6.66
N ASP A 234 0.37 26.22 -7.39
CA ASP A 234 1.05 24.96 -7.76
C ASP A 234 2.06 24.50 -6.70
N ALA A 235 2.80 25.42 -6.06
CA ALA A 235 3.81 25.09 -5.07
C ALA A 235 3.31 24.22 -3.89
N PRO A 236 2.19 24.52 -3.20
CA PRO A 236 1.67 23.66 -2.14
C PRO A 236 1.24 22.29 -2.66
N ARG A 237 0.72 22.20 -3.90
CA ARG A 237 0.39 20.91 -4.53
C ARG A 237 1.64 20.07 -4.73
N ALA A 238 2.74 20.71 -5.12
CA ALA A 238 4.03 20.06 -5.26
C ALA A 238 4.57 19.54 -3.92
N GLY A 239 4.53 20.37 -2.89
CA GLY A 239 4.88 19.98 -1.52
C GLY A 239 4.04 18.82 -1.00
N LEU A 240 2.76 18.75 -1.37
CA LEU A 240 1.85 17.69 -0.98
C LEU A 240 2.14 16.37 -1.73
N LEU A 241 2.41 16.41 -3.04
CA LEU A 241 2.57 15.23 -3.88
C LEU A 241 3.97 14.60 -3.85
N HIS A 242 5.00 15.29 -3.36
CA HIS A 242 6.40 14.86 -3.48
C HIS A 242 6.70 13.46 -2.92
N ASP A 243 5.99 13.04 -1.87
CA ASP A 243 6.24 11.79 -1.13
C ASP A 243 5.10 10.75 -1.33
N VAL A 244 4.19 11.00 -2.27
CA VAL A 244 2.93 10.25 -2.42
C VAL A 244 3.14 8.75 -2.68
N THR A 245 4.27 8.35 -3.27
CA THR A 245 4.63 6.95 -3.55
C THR A 245 5.50 6.31 -2.46
N LYS A 246 5.88 7.05 -1.41
CA LYS A 246 6.88 6.58 -0.43
C LYS A 246 6.40 5.38 0.40
N ALA A 247 5.08 5.24 0.55
CA ALA A 247 4.46 4.11 1.24
C ALA A 247 4.43 2.82 0.40
N LEU A 248 4.66 2.89 -0.92
CA LEU A 248 4.72 1.71 -1.78
C LEU A 248 6.00 0.90 -1.54
N PRO A 249 5.94 -0.44 -1.50
CA PRO A 249 7.12 -1.29 -1.58
C PRO A 249 8.03 -0.96 -2.78
N PRO A 250 9.35 -1.16 -2.67
CA PRO A 250 10.30 -0.88 -3.76
C PRO A 250 9.89 -1.48 -5.12
N GLU A 251 9.37 -2.70 -5.11
CA GLU A 251 8.95 -3.46 -6.28
C GLU A 251 7.81 -2.76 -7.03
N LEU A 252 6.87 -2.16 -6.29
CA LEU A 252 5.75 -1.41 -6.86
C LEU A 252 6.16 -0.01 -7.31
N GLN A 253 7.16 0.61 -6.69
CA GLN A 253 7.76 1.84 -7.23
C GLN A 253 8.44 1.55 -8.57
N LEU A 254 9.17 0.44 -8.70
CA LEU A 254 9.74 0.02 -9.98
C LEU A 254 8.67 -0.31 -11.02
N GLN A 255 7.54 -0.89 -10.61
CA GLN A 255 6.39 -1.09 -11.50
C GLN A 255 5.83 0.22 -12.02
N LEU A 256 5.64 1.22 -11.16
CA LEU A 256 5.22 2.55 -11.60
C LEU A 256 6.20 3.12 -12.63
N CYS A 257 7.51 3.02 -12.41
CA CYS A 257 8.47 3.48 -13.42
C CYS A 257 8.27 2.80 -14.79
N ARG A 258 7.99 1.50 -14.82
CA ARG A 258 7.72 0.79 -16.08
C ARG A 258 6.45 1.29 -16.76
N GLU A 259 5.37 1.42 -16.01
CA GLU A 259 4.05 1.85 -16.50
C GLU A 259 4.07 3.30 -17.05
N TYR A 260 4.83 4.18 -16.40
CA TYR A 260 5.01 5.58 -16.82
C TYR A 260 6.18 5.79 -17.78
N GLY A 261 6.93 4.74 -18.16
CA GLY A 261 8.10 4.87 -19.05
C GLY A 261 9.25 5.70 -18.45
N ILE A 262 9.40 5.74 -17.13
CA ILE A 262 10.45 6.47 -16.42
C ILE A 262 11.78 5.69 -16.52
N PRO A 263 12.81 6.20 -17.23
CA PRO A 263 14.15 5.60 -17.24
C PRO A 263 14.74 5.44 -15.84
N LEU A 264 15.33 4.26 -15.61
CA LEU A 264 15.97 3.88 -14.36
C LEU A 264 17.45 3.57 -14.58
N ASP A 265 18.31 4.43 -14.03
CA ASP A 265 19.74 4.19 -13.90
C ASP A 265 20.03 3.10 -12.84
N PRO A 266 21.24 2.51 -12.82
CA PRO A 266 21.58 1.44 -11.87
C PRO A 266 21.41 1.84 -10.40
N PHE A 267 21.73 3.08 -10.03
CA PHE A 267 21.59 3.53 -8.64
C PHE A 267 20.12 3.60 -8.23
N SER A 268 19.25 4.14 -9.08
CA SER A 268 17.81 4.22 -8.83
C SER A 268 17.14 2.85 -8.77
N ARG A 269 17.63 1.86 -9.53
CA ARG A 269 17.15 0.46 -9.44
C ARG A 269 17.48 -0.17 -8.10
N ASP A 270 18.70 0.06 -7.60
CA ASP A 270 19.15 -0.43 -6.30
C ASP A 270 18.51 0.35 -5.13
N ASN A 271 18.06 1.58 -5.38
CA ASN A 271 17.51 2.48 -4.36
C ASN A 271 16.15 3.07 -4.79
N PRO A 272 15.09 2.26 -5.01
CA PRO A 272 13.82 2.75 -5.55
C PRO A 272 13.18 3.85 -4.70
N LYS A 273 13.44 3.82 -3.38
CA LYS A 273 13.03 4.84 -2.41
C LYS A 273 13.67 6.22 -2.61
N THR A 274 14.42 6.46 -3.69
CA THR A 274 14.88 7.79 -4.13
C THR A 274 13.99 8.36 -5.25
N LEU A 275 13.12 7.53 -5.84
CA LEU A 275 12.27 7.87 -6.97
C LEU A 275 11.01 8.68 -6.60
N GLN A 276 10.71 8.86 -5.30
CA GLN A 276 9.47 9.52 -4.88
C GLN A 276 9.30 10.92 -5.50
N GLY A 277 10.37 11.70 -5.59
CA GLY A 277 10.34 13.04 -6.16
C GLY A 277 9.96 13.02 -7.64
N ARG A 278 10.45 12.02 -8.39
CA ARG A 278 10.08 11.81 -9.80
C ARG A 278 8.59 11.47 -9.94
N PHE A 279 8.04 10.68 -9.01
CA PHE A 279 6.60 10.37 -9.03
C PHE A 279 5.71 11.52 -8.57
N GLY A 280 6.16 12.34 -7.63
CA GLY A 280 5.46 13.56 -7.24
C GLY A 280 5.32 14.53 -8.43
N ALA A 281 6.37 14.63 -9.25
CA ALA A 281 6.36 15.37 -10.51
C ALA A 281 5.42 14.76 -11.57
N VAL A 282 5.43 13.43 -11.75
CA VAL A 282 4.47 12.72 -12.63
C VAL A 282 3.03 12.95 -12.21
N ALA A 283 2.73 12.85 -10.90
CA ALA A 283 1.39 13.06 -10.36
C ALA A 283 0.87 14.50 -10.56
N GLN A 284 1.78 15.46 -10.74
CA GLN A 284 1.45 16.85 -11.11
C GLN A 284 1.36 17.07 -12.62
N GLY A 285 1.70 16.06 -13.44
CA GLY A 285 1.71 16.16 -14.90
C GLY A 285 3.00 16.76 -15.48
N PHE A 286 4.02 16.99 -14.65
CA PHE A 286 5.32 17.50 -15.07
C PHE A 286 6.32 16.35 -15.17
N TYR A 287 6.18 15.47 -16.17
CA TYR A 287 7.31 14.61 -16.50
C TYR A 287 8.31 15.39 -17.34
N VAL A 288 9.14 16.18 -16.68
CA VAL A 288 10.45 16.62 -17.19
C VAL A 288 11.46 15.81 -16.39
N GLY A 289 12.51 15.28 -17.02
CA GLY A 289 13.52 14.41 -16.40
C GLY A 289 14.34 15.10 -15.30
N ILE A 290 13.69 15.48 -14.21
CA ILE A 290 14.26 16.17 -13.06
C ILE A 290 14.66 15.09 -12.07
N GLY A 291 15.96 14.99 -11.83
CA GLY A 291 16.52 14.19 -10.77
C GLY A 291 16.08 14.73 -9.41
N GLY A 292 15.16 14.04 -8.75
CA GLY A 292 14.71 14.41 -7.41
C GLY A 292 15.87 14.35 -6.43
N SER A 293 16.44 15.51 -6.11
CA SER A 293 17.49 15.65 -5.11
C SER A 293 16.82 15.81 -3.73
N GLY A 294 17.23 15.02 -2.74
CA GLY A 294 16.60 15.01 -1.40
C GLY A 294 16.82 16.29 -0.56
N ALA A 295 17.27 17.40 -1.16
CA ALA A 295 17.49 18.67 -0.46
C ALA A 295 16.22 19.51 -0.33
N ASP A 296 15.34 19.47 -1.32
CA ASP A 296 14.01 20.09 -1.23
C ASP A 296 13.25 19.50 -0.03
N GLU A 297 13.37 18.19 0.19
CA GLU A 297 12.79 17.50 1.36
C GLU A 297 13.32 18.02 2.71
N LYS A 298 14.57 18.52 2.78
CA LYS A 298 15.18 19.01 4.04
C LYS A 298 14.80 20.46 4.34
N ILE A 299 14.70 21.29 3.32
CA ILE A 299 14.25 22.69 3.42
C ILE A 299 12.80 22.75 3.88
N ILE A 300 11.99 21.83 3.38
CA ILE A 300 10.53 21.86 3.49
C ILE A 300 10.02 20.98 4.67
N SER A 301 10.92 20.36 5.46
CA SER A 301 10.61 19.42 6.54
C SER A 301 10.59 20.05 7.93
N GLN A 302 9.55 19.76 8.72
CA GLN A 302 9.49 20.11 10.15
C GLN A 302 10.39 19.23 11.07
N ARG A 303 11.09 18.22 10.52
CA ARG A 303 11.92 17.30 11.34
C ARG A 303 13.17 17.98 11.88
N GLY A 304 13.51 17.68 13.13
CA GLY A 304 14.76 18.10 13.75
C GLY A 304 15.94 17.23 13.32
N HIS A 305 16.95 17.84 12.69
CA HIS A 305 18.27 17.23 12.48
C HIS A 305 19.36 18.28 12.68
N THR A 306 20.58 17.85 12.99
CA THR A 306 21.72 18.75 13.17
C THR A 306 21.89 19.65 11.95
N GLY A 307 22.01 20.96 12.18
CA GLY A 307 22.14 21.98 11.14
C GLY A 307 20.84 22.44 10.46
N VAL A 308 19.66 21.91 10.83
CA VAL A 308 18.38 22.31 10.22
C VAL A 308 18.05 23.80 10.45
N GLU A 309 18.45 24.37 11.58
CA GLU A 309 18.24 25.80 11.88
C GLU A 309 19.06 26.70 10.96
N ARG A 310 20.26 26.27 10.57
CA ARG A 310 21.10 26.99 9.60
C ARG A 310 20.47 26.96 8.20
N LEU A 311 19.87 25.83 7.84
CA LEU A 311 19.07 25.68 6.63
C LEU A 311 17.87 26.63 6.64
N ARG A 312 17.06 26.61 7.70
CA ARG A 312 15.90 27.49 7.86
C ARG A 312 16.27 28.97 7.77
N ALA A 313 17.37 29.38 8.41
CA ALA A 313 17.87 30.74 8.32
C ALA A 313 18.37 31.13 6.92
N ALA A 314 18.90 30.18 6.14
CA ALA A 314 19.31 30.41 4.75
C ALA A 314 18.09 30.60 3.83
N VAL A 315 17.03 29.81 4.06
CA VAL A 315 15.77 29.86 3.29
C VAL A 315 15.13 31.24 3.32
N ASP A 316 15.29 32.00 4.39
CA ASP A 316 14.71 33.34 4.49
C ASP A 316 15.52 34.41 3.74
N ARG A 317 16.75 34.09 3.29
CA ARG A 317 17.68 35.00 2.63
C ARG A 317 17.83 34.71 1.16
N ASP A 318 18.03 33.44 0.82
CA ASP A 318 18.34 32.96 -0.52
C ASP A 318 17.96 31.48 -0.62
N LEU A 319 16.99 31.18 -1.49
CA LEU A 319 16.47 29.83 -1.67
C LEU A 319 17.51 28.90 -2.32
N ASP A 320 18.30 29.39 -3.27
CA ASP A 320 19.32 28.58 -3.97
C ASP A 320 20.46 28.22 -3.02
N LEU A 321 20.87 29.16 -2.17
CA LEU A 321 21.84 28.92 -1.10
C LEU A 321 21.33 27.88 -0.09
N ALA A 322 20.04 27.94 0.25
CA ALA A 322 19.43 26.97 1.14
C ALA A 322 19.40 25.57 0.53
N VAL A 323 19.06 25.44 -0.76
CA VAL A 323 19.05 24.15 -1.48
C VAL A 323 20.46 23.58 -1.55
N LEU A 324 21.43 24.41 -1.91
CA LEU A 324 22.84 24.04 -1.96
C LEU A 324 23.33 23.50 -0.60
N LEU A 325 23.08 24.25 0.48
CA LEU A 325 23.44 23.82 1.84
C LEU A 325 22.77 22.49 2.21
N GLY A 326 21.50 22.32 1.87
CA GLY A 326 20.76 21.07 2.08
C GLY A 326 21.36 19.88 1.35
N LEU A 327 21.77 20.07 0.09
CA LEU A 327 22.42 19.05 -0.72
C LEU A 327 23.77 18.67 -0.12
N GLU A 328 24.63 19.65 0.17
CA GLU A 328 25.97 19.42 0.71
C GLU A 328 25.91 18.65 2.03
N MET A 329 25.04 19.06 2.96
CA MET A 329 24.81 18.34 4.22
C MET A 329 24.32 16.90 4.01
N THR A 330 23.52 16.66 2.97
CA THR A 330 23.06 15.30 2.62
C THR A 330 24.20 14.44 2.09
N VAL A 331 25.00 14.99 1.17
CA VAL A 331 26.15 14.32 0.57
C VAL A 331 27.19 13.97 1.63
N GLU A 332 27.49 14.89 2.54
CA GLU A 332 28.42 14.67 3.64
C GLU A 332 27.96 13.53 4.56
N MET A 333 26.69 13.58 4.98
CA MET A 333 26.08 12.53 5.80
C MET A 333 26.14 11.15 5.11
N LEU A 334 25.78 11.07 3.83
CA LEU A 334 25.81 9.82 3.07
C LEU A 334 27.22 9.27 2.93
N ARG A 335 28.20 10.13 2.65
CA ARG A 335 29.63 9.76 2.57
C ARG A 335 30.13 9.23 3.92
N HIS A 336 29.80 9.89 5.03
CA HIS A 336 30.14 9.42 6.37
C HIS A 336 29.53 8.05 6.68
N GLN A 337 28.33 7.76 6.16
CA GLN A 337 27.67 6.46 6.30
C GLN A 337 28.19 5.40 5.30
N GLY A 338 29.20 5.72 4.47
CA GLY A 338 29.71 4.82 3.43
C GLY A 338 28.70 4.53 2.32
N ARG A 339 27.69 5.39 2.14
CA ARG A 339 26.62 5.20 1.15
C ARG A 339 26.93 5.96 -0.14
N ARG A 340 26.53 5.38 -1.28
CA ARG A 340 26.61 6.03 -2.59
C ARG A 340 25.69 7.26 -2.65
N VAL A 341 26.12 8.27 -3.39
CA VAL A 341 25.37 9.51 -3.64
C VAL A 341 24.85 9.49 -5.07
N ALA A 342 23.60 9.92 -5.26
CA ALA A 342 22.99 10.00 -6.59
C ALA A 342 23.71 11.04 -7.47
N ARG A 343 23.94 10.70 -8.74
CA ARG A 343 24.60 11.59 -9.71
C ARG A 343 23.85 12.91 -9.86
N ASP A 344 22.53 12.86 -10.00
CA ASP A 344 21.66 14.03 -10.12
C ASP A 344 21.85 15.02 -8.96
N SER A 345 22.12 14.53 -7.74
CA SER A 345 22.36 15.39 -6.58
C SER A 345 23.72 16.09 -6.63
N LEU A 346 24.72 15.48 -7.27
CA LEU A 346 26.03 16.09 -7.47
C LEU A 346 25.96 17.16 -8.57
N GLU A 347 25.28 16.85 -9.68
CA GLU A 347 25.04 17.80 -10.78
C GLU A 347 24.23 19.03 -10.31
N ALA A 348 23.24 18.83 -9.44
CA ALA A 348 22.50 19.93 -8.82
C ALA A 348 23.39 20.84 -7.95
N ILE A 349 24.31 20.27 -7.16
CA ILE A 349 25.29 21.05 -6.38
C ILE A 349 26.18 21.88 -7.30
N GLU A 350 26.70 21.28 -8.38
CA GLU A 350 27.57 21.98 -9.34
C GLU A 350 26.84 23.15 -10.00
N SER A 351 25.59 22.93 -10.43
CA SER A 351 24.75 23.98 -11.02
C SER A 351 24.47 25.13 -10.06
N LEU A 352 24.08 24.83 -8.81
CA LEU A 352 23.79 25.84 -7.80
C LEU A 352 25.04 26.66 -7.42
N ARG A 353 26.21 26.00 -7.31
CA ARG A 353 27.48 26.70 -7.07
C ARG A 353 27.85 27.65 -8.19
N ALA A 354 27.61 27.27 -9.44
CA ALA A 354 27.85 28.13 -10.59
C ALA A 354 26.91 29.35 -10.60
N GLY A 355 25.66 29.18 -10.16
CA GLY A 355 24.67 30.25 -10.01
C GLY A 355 24.99 31.22 -8.87
N CYS A 356 25.35 30.72 -7.69
CA CYS A 356 25.68 31.58 -6.53
C CYS A 356 27.02 32.34 -6.67
N ALA A 357 27.84 32.02 -7.67
CA ALA A 357 29.11 32.70 -7.93
C ALA A 357 28.96 33.92 -8.88
N GLN A 358 27.77 34.12 -9.45
CA GLN A 358 27.36 35.30 -10.23
C GLN A 358 26.57 36.26 -9.35
#